data_AF-A0A9E4L3R2-F1
#
_entry.id   AF-A0A9E4L3R2-F1
#
_cell.length_a   1.000
_cell.length_b   1.000
_cell.length_c   1.000
_cell.angle_alpha   90.00
_cell.angle_beta   90.00
_cell.angle_gamma   90.00
#
_symmetry.space_group_name_H-M   'P 1'
#
loop_
_entity.id
_entity.type
_entity.pdbx_description
1 polymer ?
#
loop_
_entity_poly.entity_id
_entity_poly.type
_entity_poly.pdbx_seq_one_letter_code
_entity_poly.pdbx_strand_id
1 'polypeptide(L)' 'MVVAGRGRFEVGGETCAFGPDDVLFAPAGAAHRFVDFSDDFATWVVHYGPEGGEGGRGSAGT' A
#
# COMPACT_ATOMS: atom_id res chain seq x y z
N MET A 1 -2.63 6.78 -3.93
CA MET A 1 -3.89 7.26 -4.51
C MET A 1 -3.94 6.78 -5.94
N VAL A 2 -4.86 5.88 -6.23
CA VAL A 2 -5.08 5.39 -7.58
C VAL A 2 -5.87 6.44 -8.36
N VAL A 3 -5.34 6.90 -9.48
CA VAL A 3 -5.94 7.91 -10.35
C VAL A 3 -6.83 7.26 -11.40
N ALA A 4 -6.39 6.12 -11.95
CA ALA A 4 -7.10 5.38 -12.98
C ALA A 4 -6.72 3.89 -12.93
N GLY A 5 -7.56 3.06 -13.57
CA GLY A 5 -7.42 1.62 -13.62
C GLY A 5 -7.88 0.88 -12.36
N ARG A 6 -7.80 -0.44 -12.41
CA ARG A 6 -8.19 -1.39 -11.34
C ARG A 6 -7.23 -2.57 -11.34
N GLY A 7 -7.08 -3.25 -10.20
CA GLY A 7 -6.21 -4.42 -10.11
C GLY A 7 -6.15 -5.02 -8.72
N ARG A 8 -5.04 -5.71 -8.42
CA ARG A 8 -4.76 -6.26 -7.09
C ARG A 8 -3.44 -5.72 -6.55
N PHE A 9 -3.41 -5.49 -5.25
CA PHE A 9 -2.22 -5.05 -4.53
C PHE A 9 -1.85 -6.13 -3.50
N GLU A 10 -0.65 -6.68 -3.68
CA GLU A 10 -0.04 -7.62 -2.73
C GLU A 10 0.80 -6.81 -1.74
N VAL A 11 0.59 -6.99 -0.43
CA VAL A 11 1.34 -6.29 0.62
C VAL A 11 1.39 -7.14 1.88
N GLY A 12 2.59 -7.34 2.44
CA GLY A 12 2.74 -8.01 3.74
C GLY A 12 2.19 -9.45 3.80
N GLY A 13 2.07 -10.14 2.65
CA GLY A 13 1.46 -11.47 2.56
C GLY A 13 -0.06 -11.47 2.35
N GLU A 14 -0.68 -10.29 2.28
CA GLU A 14 -2.10 -10.12 1.96
C GLU A 14 -2.28 -9.64 0.52
N THR A 15 -3.50 -9.81 0.00
CA THR A 15 -3.89 -9.29 -1.32
C THR A 15 -5.23 -8.59 -1.21
N CYS A 16 -5.31 -7.35 -1.69
CA CYS A 16 -6.56 -6.60 -1.79
C CYS A 16 -6.81 -6.14 -3.23
N ALA A 17 -8.08 -5.99 -3.59
CA ALA A 17 -8.45 -5.32 -4.85
C ALA A 17 -8.33 -3.80 -4.68
N PHE A 18 -8.01 -3.11 -5.77
CA PHE A 18 -8.03 -1.64 -5.81
C PHE A 18 -8.74 -1.12 -7.06
N GLY A 19 -9.22 0.11 -6.99
CA GLY A 19 -9.74 0.93 -8.08
C GLY A 19 -9.44 2.42 -7.89
N PRO A 20 -9.98 3.30 -8.75
CA PRO A 20 -9.80 4.74 -8.61
C PRO A 20 -10.25 5.24 -7.23
N ASP A 21 -9.59 6.31 -6.76
CA ASP A 21 -9.77 6.94 -5.45
C ASP A 21 -9.28 6.13 -4.24
N ASP A 22 -8.87 4.87 -4.41
CA ASP A 22 -8.29 4.08 -3.32
C ASP A 22 -6.93 4.64 -2.86
N VAL A 23 -6.71 4.56 -1.55
CA VAL A 23 -5.44 4.81 -0.89
C VAL A 23 -4.92 3.51 -0.31
N LEU A 24 -3.76 3.08 -0.79
CA LEU A 24 -3.10 1.85 -0.39
C LEU A 24 -1.91 2.18 0.50
N PHE A 25 -1.72 1.42 1.58
CA PHE A 25 -0.61 1.59 2.52
C PHE A 25 0.34 0.39 2.44
N ALA A 26 1.64 0.68 2.35
CA ALA A 26 2.70 -0.32 2.43
C ALA A 26 3.59 0.00 3.64
N PRO A 27 3.58 -0.83 4.70
CA PRO A 27 4.47 -0.66 5.84
C PRO A 27 5.94 -0.65 5.39
N ALA A 28 6.79 0.09 6.11
CA ALA A 28 8.22 0.12 5.82
C ALA A 28 8.83 -1.28 5.84
N GLY A 29 9.61 -1.60 4.81
CA GLY A 29 10.25 -2.90 4.65
C GLY A 29 9.31 -4.05 4.22
N ALA A 30 7.99 -3.85 4.19
CA ALA A 30 7.08 -4.87 3.66
C ALA A 30 7.20 -4.97 2.14
N ALA A 31 7.37 -6.19 1.63
CA ALA A 31 7.26 -6.46 0.20
C ALA A 31 5.86 -6.08 -0.29
N HIS A 32 5.81 -5.34 -1.39
CA HIS A 32 4.56 -4.89 -2.00
C HIS A 32 4.66 -4.88 -3.52
N ARG A 33 3.53 -5.19 -4.19
CA ARG A 33 3.47 -5.30 -5.65
C ARG A 33 2.05 -5.03 -6.18
N PHE A 34 1.96 -4.29 -7.27
CA PHE A 34 0.75 -4.22 -8.09
C PHE A 34 0.74 -5.38 -9.08
N VAL A 35 -0.37 -6.12 -9.16
CA VAL A 35 -0.55 -7.27 -10.06
C VAL A 35 -1.94 -7.24 -10.70
N ASP A 36 -2.10 -7.96 -11.81
CA ASP A 36 -3.39 -8.13 -12.52
C ASP A 36 -4.17 -6.82 -12.74
N PHE A 37 -3.47 -5.75 -13.14
CA PHE A 37 -4.05 -4.43 -13.32
C PHE A 37 -4.40 -4.13 -14.78
N SER A 38 -5.40 -3.27 -14.98
CA SER A 38 -5.81 -2.83 -16.31
C SER A 38 -4.77 -1.93 -16.98
N ASP A 39 -4.80 -1.87 -18.30
CA ASP A 39 -3.82 -1.14 -19.13
C ASP A 39 -3.76 0.36 -18.82
N ASP A 40 -4.84 0.93 -18.27
CA ASP A 40 -4.97 2.34 -17.90
C ASP A 40 -4.54 2.63 -16.45
N PHE A 41 -3.93 1.67 -15.75
CA PHE A 41 -3.51 1.85 -14.37
C PHE A 41 -2.53 3.02 -14.19
N ALA A 42 -2.91 3.98 -13.36
CA ALA A 42 -2.10 5.13 -12.99
C ALA A 42 -2.28 5.44 -11.49
N THR A 43 -1.17 5.64 -10.77
CA THR A 43 -1.19 5.93 -9.33
C THR A 43 -0.05 6.87 -8.95
N TRP A 44 -0.25 7.61 -7.87
CA TRP A 44 0.85 8.30 -7.18
C TRP A 44 1.40 7.41 -6.07
N VAL A 45 2.72 7.24 -6.05
CA VAL A 45 3.46 6.58 -4.95
C VAL A 45 4.21 7.66 -4.17
N VAL A 46 3.96 7.73 -2.86
CA VAL A 46 4.59 8.70 -1.97
C VAL A 46 5.26 7.92 -0.83
N HIS A 47 6.56 8.10 -0.68
CA HIS A 47 7.31 7.62 0.47
C HIS A 47 7.32 8.71 1.54
N TYR A 48 6.86 8.39 2.74
CA TYR A 48 6.83 9.31 3.87
C TYR A 48 7.11 8.56 5.18
N GLY A 49 7.36 9.31 6.25
CA GLY A 49 7.67 8.76 7.57
C GLY A 49 9.18 8.69 7.85
N PRO A 50 9.55 8.38 9.11
CA PRO A 50 10.94 8.22 9.51
C PRO A 50 11.55 6.93 8.93
N GLU A 51 12.87 6.79 9.06
CA GLU A 51 13.54 5.53 8.76
C GLU A 51 12.94 4.38 9.59
N GLY A 52 12.56 3.29 8.93
CA GLY A 52 11.85 2.17 9.56
C GLY A 52 10.32 2.32 9.68
N GLY A 53 9.74 3.43 9.23
CA GLY A 53 8.29 3.66 9.21
C GLY A 53 7.73 4.16 10.54
N GLU A 54 6.42 4.38 10.59
CA GLU A 54 5.74 4.84 11.81
C GLU A 54 5.90 3.82 12.95
N GLY A 55 6.53 4.25 14.05
CA GLY A 55 6.64 3.42 15.26
C GLY A 55 5.26 3.12 15.82
N GLY A 56 4.89 1.85 15.86
CA GLY A 56 3.71 1.41 16.60
C GLY A 56 3.85 1.84 18.05
N ARG A 57 2.89 2.61 18.59
CA ARG A 57 2.75 2.70 20.03
C ARG A 57 2.47 1.29 20.53
N GLY A 58 3.51 0.60 20.99
CA GLY A 58 3.36 -0.63 21.72
C GLY A 58 2.39 -0.36 22.87
N SER A 59 1.31 -1.11 22.94
CA SER A 59 0.48 -1.15 24.13
C SER A 59 1.40 -1.51 25.30
N ALA A 60 1.66 -0.55 26.17
CA ALA A 60 2.12 -0.85 27.52
C ALA A 60 1.03 -1.72 28.15
N GLY A 61 1.31 -3.01 28.31
CA GLY A 61 0.39 -4.00 28.83
C GLY A 61 1.14 -4.96 29.75
N THR A 62 0.96 -4.69 31.06
CA THR A 62 1.21 -5.52 32.27
C THR A 62 2.60 -6.05 32.54
#